data_AF-A0A1Y4N0I3-F1
#
_entry.id   AF-A0A1Y4N0I3-F1
#
_cell.length_a   1.000
_cell.length_b   1.000
_cell.length_c   1.000
_cell.angle_alpha   90.00
_cell.angle_beta   90.00
_cell.angle_gamma   90.00
#
_symmetry.space_group_name_H-M   'P 1'
#
loop_
_entity.id
_entity.type
_entity.pdbx_description
1 polymer ?
#
loop_
_entity_poly.entity_id
_entity_poly.type
_entity_poly.pdbx_seq_one_letter_code
_entity_poly.pdbx_strand_id
1 'polypeptide(L)'
;MVKIFVYGTLRKGVYNYERYLKGKDTYRYNGYIKGSLKTIKEKIYPAFLPEGSNLVIGEIHEVDETTAKTLDELECYFGKNNPDNEYNKELLDVYNQDGEKIDQAYVYVFNMTNPINKTIIGDEIECHDYVEHLKNIKAI
;
A
#
# COMPACT_ATOMS: atom_id res chain seq x y z
N MET A 1 1.24 18.79 5.31
CA MET A 1 1.92 17.54 4.91
C MET A 1 0.96 16.39 5.20
N VAL A 2 0.94 15.39 4.34
CA VAL A 2 0.07 14.22 4.42
C VAL A 2 0.94 13.02 4.74
N LYS A 3 0.55 12.23 5.74
CA LYS A 3 1.21 10.98 6.09
C LYS A 3 0.56 9.83 5.34
N ILE A 4 1.36 9.10 4.57
CA ILE A 4 0.94 7.94 3.81
C ILE A 4 1.74 6.71 4.25
N PHE A 5 1.08 5.57 4.32
CA PHE A 5 1.72 4.28 4.53
C PHE A 5 1.75 3.53 3.20
N VAL A 6 2.94 3.13 2.77
CA VAL A 6 3.13 2.40 1.51
C VAL A 6 3.66 1.00 1.79
N TYR A 7 2.95 -0.02 1.29
CA TYR A 7 3.28 -1.44 1.50
C TYR A 7 3.73 -2.15 0.22
N GLY A 8 3.60 -1.48 -0.93
CA GLY A 8 3.80 -2.05 -2.26
C GLY A 8 4.85 -1.31 -3.08
N THR A 9 4.48 -0.94 -4.31
CA THR A 9 5.41 -0.43 -5.33
C THR A 9 5.94 0.98 -5.08
N LEU A 10 5.33 1.70 -4.13
CA LEU A 10 5.78 2.98 -3.61
C LEU A 10 6.82 2.87 -2.48
N ARG A 11 7.17 1.66 -2.02
CA ARG A 11 8.28 1.45 -1.09
C ARG A 11 9.64 1.74 -1.75
N LYS A 12 10.60 2.19 -0.95
CA LYS A 12 11.96 2.54 -1.39
C LYS A 12 12.58 1.44 -2.26
N GLY A 13 13.16 1.85 -3.40
CA GLY A 13 13.81 0.94 -4.33
C GLY A 13 12.86 0.16 -5.25
N VAL A 14 11.55 0.42 -5.19
CA VAL A 14 10.55 -0.14 -6.11
C VAL A 14 10.13 0.89 -7.16
N TYR A 15 9.63 0.44 -8.31
CA TYR A 15 9.52 1.26 -9.52
C TYR A 15 8.61 2.51 -9.39
N ASN A 16 7.55 2.48 -8.57
CA ASN A 16 6.72 3.67 -8.35
C ASN A 16 7.39 4.64 -7.37
N TYR A 17 8.14 4.16 -6.37
CA TYR A 17 8.98 5.05 -5.55
C TYR A 17 9.94 5.86 -6.42
N GLU A 18 10.66 5.18 -7.32
CA GLU A 18 11.65 5.82 -8.20
C GLU A 18 11.05 6.91 -9.10
N ARG A 19 9.78 6.76 -9.48
CA ARG A 19 9.06 7.71 -10.35
C ARG A 19 8.41 8.87 -9.59
N TYR A 20 7.83 8.59 -8.41
CA TYR A 20 6.92 9.53 -7.74
C TYR A 20 7.48 10.16 -6.46
N LEU A 21 8.42 9.47 -5.78
CA LEU A 21 8.88 9.85 -4.44
C LEU A 21 10.39 10.09 -4.34
N LYS A 22 11.19 9.57 -5.27
CA LYS A 22 12.65 9.77 -5.29
C LYS A 22 13.00 11.26 -5.34
N GLY A 23 13.97 11.65 -4.51
CA GLY A 23 14.47 13.04 -4.46
C GLY A 23 13.59 14.02 -3.67
N LYS A 24 12.43 13.58 -3.16
CA LYS A 24 11.50 14.42 -2.38
C LYS A 24 11.69 14.32 -0.85
N ASP A 25 12.65 13.52 -0.39
CA ASP A 25 12.93 13.27 1.05
C ASP A 25 11.68 12.99 1.90
N THR A 26 10.86 12.03 1.45
CA THR A 26 9.54 11.76 2.03
C THR A 26 9.54 10.66 3.09
N TYR A 27 10.49 9.73 3.02
CA TYR A 27 10.56 8.58 3.94
C TYR A 27 10.82 9.05 5.38
N ARG A 28 10.16 8.40 6.35
CA ARG A 28 10.37 8.66 7.78
C ARG A 28 10.85 7.43 8.53
N TYR A 29 10.06 6.36 8.52
CA TYR A 29 10.37 5.12 9.23
C TYR A 29 9.52 3.95 8.72
N ASN A 30 9.91 2.72 9.08
CA ASN A 30 9.13 1.51 8.79
C ASN A 30 8.05 1.29 9.85
N GLY A 31 6.93 0.69 9.45
CA GLY A 31 5.89 0.28 10.38
C GLY A 31 5.08 -0.86 9.81
N TYR A 32 4.02 -1.22 10.54
CA TYR A 32 3.14 -2.31 10.17
C TYR A 32 1.69 -1.85 10.17
N ILE A 33 0.86 -2.45 9.31
CA ILE A 33 -0.60 -2.36 9.37
C ILE A 33 -1.18 -3.77 9.53
N LYS A 34 -2.35 -3.89 10.14
CA LYS A 34 -3.02 -5.18 10.32
C LYS A 34 -3.90 -5.51 9.11
N GLY A 35 -3.71 -6.70 8.53
CA GLY A 35 -4.49 -7.15 7.40
C GLY A 35 -3.79 -8.24 6.61
N SER A 36 -4.04 -8.31 5.30
CA SER A 36 -3.41 -9.25 4.38
C SER A 36 -2.92 -8.54 3.12
N LEU A 37 -1.90 -9.13 2.49
CA LEU A 37 -1.45 -8.76 1.16
C LEU A 37 -1.82 -9.87 0.19
N LYS A 38 -2.30 -9.50 -0.99
CA LYS A 38 -2.59 -10.42 -2.09
C LYS A 38 -1.94 -9.93 -3.38
N THR A 39 -1.63 -10.87 -4.24
CA THR A 39 -1.32 -10.58 -5.64
C THR A 39 -2.59 -10.14 -6.37
N ILE A 40 -2.41 -9.53 -7.54
CA ILE A 40 -3.51 -9.21 -8.44
C ILE A 40 -3.15 -9.82 -9.79
N LYS A 41 -4.07 -10.56 -10.40
CA LYS A 41 -3.87 -11.24 -11.68
C LYS A 41 -3.42 -10.22 -12.73
N GLU A 42 -2.39 -10.60 -13.49
CA GLU A 42 -1.80 -9.80 -14.58
C GLU A 42 -1.24 -8.43 -14.18
N LYS A 43 -1.14 -8.14 -12.87
CA LYS A 43 -0.64 -6.87 -12.33
C LYS A 43 0.58 -7.11 -11.46
N ILE A 44 1.51 -6.16 -11.48
CA ILE A 44 2.80 -6.21 -10.76
C ILE A 44 2.82 -5.23 -9.58
N TYR A 45 1.72 -5.18 -8.84
CA TYR A 45 1.54 -4.45 -7.58
C TYR A 45 0.56 -5.21 -6.67
N PRO A 46 0.65 -5.05 -5.34
CA PRO A 46 -0.15 -5.82 -4.40
C PRO A 46 -1.48 -5.16 -4.05
N ALA A 47 -2.47 -5.98 -3.68
CA ALA A 47 -3.68 -5.55 -2.99
C ALA A 47 -3.50 -5.69 -1.47
N PHE A 48 -3.75 -4.62 -0.72
CA PHE A 48 -3.93 -4.71 0.73
C PHE A 48 -5.41 -4.79 1.10
N LEU A 49 -5.72 -5.69 2.03
CA LEU A 49 -7.05 -5.92 2.58
C LEU A 49 -6.98 -5.80 4.11
N PRO A 50 -7.82 -4.97 4.76
CA PRO A 50 -7.72 -4.68 6.18
C PRO A 50 -8.26 -5.82 7.07
N GLU A 51 -8.85 -6.86 6.47
CA GLU A 51 -9.32 -8.02 7.20
C GLU A 51 -8.15 -8.88 7.72
N GLY A 52 -8.24 -9.29 8.99
CA GLY A 52 -7.26 -10.14 9.65
C GLY A 52 -6.41 -9.40 10.68
N SER A 53 -5.36 -10.07 11.14
CA SER A 53 -4.47 -9.54 12.21
C SER A 53 -2.98 -9.69 11.92
N ASN A 54 -2.62 -10.19 10.74
CA ASN A 54 -1.22 -10.29 10.33
C ASN A 54 -0.61 -8.91 10.18
N LEU A 55 0.67 -8.77 10.53
CA LEU A 55 1.41 -7.52 10.40
C LEU A 55 1.99 -7.44 8.99
N VAL A 56 1.45 -6.54 8.17
CA VAL A 56 1.96 -6.19 6.84
C VAL A 56 2.97 -5.08 6.98
N ILE A 57 4.21 -5.35 6.56
CA ILE A 57 5.30 -4.36 6.64
C ILE A 57 5.20 -3.32 5.52
N GLY A 58 5.48 -2.07 5.88
CA GLY A 58 5.56 -0.96 4.94
C GLY A 58 6.37 0.20 5.49
N GLU A 59 6.25 1.33 4.78
CA GLU A 59 7.02 2.54 5.01
C GLU A 59 6.08 3.72 5.21
N ILE A 60 6.39 4.56 6.19
CA ILE A 60 5.68 5.81 6.43
C ILE A 60 6.41 6.90 5.66
N HIS A 61 5.66 7.61 4.83
CA HIS A 61 6.13 8.79 4.11
C HIS A 61 5.31 10.01 4.50
N GLU A 62 5.97 11.16 4.59
CA GLU A 62 5.32 12.46 4.65
C GLU A 62 5.51 13.18 3.32
N VAL A 63 4.39 13.54 2.70
CA VAL A 63 4.36 14.17 1.38
C VAL A 63 3.62 15.51 1.45
N ASP A 64 3.87 16.39 0.48
CA ASP A 64 3.04 17.58 0.29
C ASP A 64 1.70 17.23 -0.37
N GLU A 65 0.75 18.17 -0.37
CA GLU A 65 -0.58 17.98 -0.95
C GLU A 65 -0.52 17.70 -2.46
N THR A 66 0.43 18.32 -3.16
CA THR A 66 0.63 18.11 -4.60
C THR A 66 1.02 16.67 -4.89
N THR A 67 2.00 16.14 -4.17
CA THR A 67 2.43 14.74 -4.28
C THR A 67 1.32 13.81 -3.83
N ALA A 68 0.59 14.12 -2.75
CA ALA A 68 -0.54 13.31 -2.31
C ALA A 68 -1.61 13.16 -3.42
N LYS A 69 -1.92 14.24 -4.16
CA LYS A 69 -2.84 14.19 -5.31
C LYS A 69 -2.29 13.37 -6.48
N THR A 70 -0.99 13.49 -6.77
CA THR A 70 -0.36 12.64 -7.79
C THR A 70 -0.44 11.16 -7.44
N LEU A 71 -0.34 10.81 -6.15
CA LEU A 71 -0.52 9.44 -5.70
C LEU A 71 -1.99 9.00 -5.77
N ASP A 72 -2.94 9.88 -5.48
CA ASP A 72 -4.36 9.59 -5.66
C ASP A 72 -4.68 9.22 -7.12
N GLU A 73 -4.09 9.93 -8.09
CA GLU A 73 -4.21 9.60 -9.52
C GLU A 73 -3.56 8.25 -9.87
N LEU A 74 -2.35 7.98 -9.35
CA LEU A 74 -1.64 6.72 -9.57
C LEU A 74 -2.44 5.50 -9.08
N GLU A 75 -3.04 5.62 -7.90
CA GLU A 75 -3.77 4.55 -7.22
C GLU A 75 -5.24 4.45 -7.69
N CYS A 76 -5.61 5.20 -8.74
CA CYS A 76 -6.96 5.30 -9.28
C CYS A 76 -8.00 5.59 -8.18
N TYR A 77 -7.68 6.54 -7.30
CA TYR A 77 -8.57 7.03 -6.25
C TYR A 77 -9.27 8.32 -6.68
N PHE A 78 -10.59 8.25 -6.83
CA PHE A 78 -11.46 9.32 -7.32
C PHE A 78 -12.28 9.98 -6.21
N GLY A 79 -11.97 9.68 -4.95
CA GLY A 79 -12.66 10.25 -3.78
C GLY A 79 -13.36 9.20 -2.92
N LYS A 80 -13.81 9.65 -1.74
CA LYS A 80 -14.41 8.79 -0.72
C LYS A 80 -15.70 8.16 -1.24
N ASN A 81 -15.88 6.86 -0.97
CA ASN A 81 -17.06 6.07 -1.35
C ASN A 81 -17.33 6.03 -2.86
N ASN A 82 -16.32 6.26 -3.69
CA ASN A 82 -16.47 6.11 -5.14
C ASN A 82 -16.33 4.62 -5.53
N PRO A 83 -17.37 3.99 -6.11
CA PRO A 83 -17.32 2.58 -6.49
C PRO A 83 -16.28 2.28 -7.59
N ASP A 84 -15.90 3.28 -8.37
CA ASP A 84 -14.93 3.16 -9.46
C ASP A 84 -13.47 3.21 -8.97
N ASN A 85 -13.24 3.47 -7.67
CA ASN A 85 -11.91 3.39 -7.09
C ASN A 85 -11.30 2.01 -7.31
N GLU A 86 -10.04 1.96 -7.75
CA GLU A 86 -9.25 0.72 -7.64
C GLU A 86 -8.81 0.52 -6.19
N TYR A 87 -8.30 1.60 -5.57
CA TYR A 87 -8.00 1.65 -4.15
C TYR A 87 -8.81 2.75 -3.46
N ASN A 88 -9.38 2.44 -2.31
CA ASN A 88 -9.92 3.42 -1.38
C ASN A 88 -8.79 4.03 -0.55
N LYS A 89 -8.91 5.29 -0.16
CA LYS A 89 -7.94 5.95 0.73
C LYS A 89 -8.51 6.01 2.14
N GLU A 90 -7.92 5.25 3.05
CA GLU A 90 -8.41 5.07 4.42
C GLU A 90 -7.35 5.48 5.45
N LEU A 91 -7.76 6.03 6.58
CA LEU A 91 -6.85 6.36 7.69
C LEU A 91 -6.76 5.14 8.61
N LEU A 92 -5.62 4.46 8.64
CA LEU A 92 -5.41 3.26 9.43
C LEU A 92 -4.38 3.48 10.55
N ASP A 93 -4.48 2.64 11.58
CA ASP A 93 -3.49 2.56 12.65
C ASP A 93 -2.21 1.89 12.14
N VAL A 94 -1.08 2.46 12.53
CA VAL A 94 0.26 1.94 12.25
C VAL A 94 0.84 1.39 13.55
N TYR A 95 1.46 0.22 13.46
CA TYR A 95 2.00 -0.55 14.57
C TYR A 95 3.52 -0.70 14.47
N ASN A 96 4.18 -0.97 15.59
CA ASN A 96 5.54 -1.51 15.63
C ASN A 96 5.52 -3.04 15.45
N GLN A 97 6.71 -3.67 15.47
CA GLN A 97 6.88 -5.11 15.31
C GLN A 97 6.24 -5.94 16.44
N ASP A 98 6.07 -5.34 17.62
CA ASP A 98 5.44 -5.95 18.79
C ASP A 98 3.90 -5.82 18.76
N GLY A 99 3.36 -5.19 17.71
CA GLY A 99 1.93 -5.00 17.50
C GLY A 99 1.32 -3.84 18.29
N GLU A 100 2.15 -2.97 18.89
CA GLU A 100 1.72 -1.78 19.60
C GLU A 100 1.48 -0.64 18.62
N LYS A 101 0.39 0.10 18.80
CA LYS A 101 0.06 1.26 17.96
C LYS A 101 1.08 2.37 18.20
N ILE A 102 1.69 2.87 17.12
CA ILE A 102 2.68 3.95 17.16
C ILE A 102 2.26 5.20 16.38
N ASP A 103 1.34 5.08 15.41
CA ASP A 103 0.91 6.22 14.58
C ASP A 103 -0.43 5.95 13.87
N GLN A 104 -0.86 6.90 13.01
CA GLN A 104 -1.93 6.75 12.03
C GLN A 104 -1.51 7.37 10.70
N ALA A 105 -1.82 6.72 9.58
CA ALA A 105 -1.47 7.19 8.24
C ALA A 105 -2.53 6.81 7.20
N TYR A 106 -2.60 7.57 6.10
CA TYR A 106 -3.45 7.20 4.97
C TYR A 106 -2.86 6.00 4.23
N VAL A 107 -3.73 5.04 3.91
CA VAL A 107 -3.40 3.80 3.24
C VAL A 107 -4.33 3.63 2.05
N TYR A 108 -3.78 3.21 0.91
CA TYR A 108 -4.59 2.79 -0.23
C TYR A 108 -5.03 1.34 0.00
N VAL A 109 -6.32 1.11 0.23
CA VAL A 109 -6.94 -0.18 0.51
C VAL A 109 -7.61 -0.71 -0.75
N PHE A 110 -7.33 -1.96 -1.15
CA PHE A 110 -7.87 -2.49 -2.40
C PHE A 110 -9.41 -2.56 -2.32
N ASN A 111 -10.09 -1.94 -3.28
CA ASN A 111 -11.53 -1.77 -3.21
C ASN A 111 -12.26 -3.06 -3.59
N MET A 112 -12.56 -3.91 -2.61
CA MET A 112 -13.33 -5.14 -2.83
C MET A 112 -14.82 -4.90 -3.09
N THR A 113 -15.32 -3.65 -3.08
CA THR A 113 -16.69 -3.35 -3.54
C THR A 113 -16.75 -3.20 -5.07
N ASN A 114 -15.64 -2.86 -5.73
CA ASN A 114 -15.53 -2.77 -7.18
C ASN A 114 -15.65 -4.18 -7.81
N PRO A 115 -16.62 -4.41 -8.71
CA PRO A 115 -16.84 -5.73 -9.33
C PRO A 115 -15.64 -6.26 -10.12
N ILE A 116 -14.85 -5.39 -10.76
CA ILE A 116 -13.65 -5.79 -11.52
C ILE A 116 -12.58 -6.28 -10.56
N ASN A 117 -12.33 -5.55 -9.47
CA ASN A 117 -11.33 -5.94 -8.46
C ASN A 117 -11.58 -7.34 -7.89
N LYS A 118 -12.85 -7.71 -7.66
CA LYS A 118 -13.22 -9.05 -7.20
C LYS A 118 -12.82 -10.18 -8.15
N THR A 119 -12.77 -9.93 -9.46
CA THR A 119 -12.45 -10.98 -10.44
C THR A 119 -10.93 -11.16 -10.61
N ILE A 120 -10.16 -10.10 -10.37
CA ILE A 120 -8.72 -10.04 -10.58
C ILE A 120 -7.89 -10.25 -9.30
N ILE A 121 -8.50 -10.27 -8.11
CA ILE A 121 -7.78 -10.60 -6.87
C ILE A 121 -7.09 -11.97 -7.01
N GLY A 122 -5.84 -12.05 -6.57
CA GLY A 122 -5.00 -13.23 -6.66
C GLY A 122 -4.73 -13.88 -5.30
N ASP A 123 -3.64 -14.65 -5.25
CA ASP A 123 -3.24 -15.43 -4.08
C ASP A 123 -2.67 -14.54 -2.95
N GLU A 124 -2.72 -15.07 -1.73
CA GLU A 124 -2.09 -14.48 -0.55
C GLU A 124 -0.56 -14.32 -0.75
N ILE A 125 -0.02 -13.20 -0.27
CA ILE A 125 1.42 -13.01 -0.10
C ILE A 125 1.76 -13.37 1.35
N GLU A 126 2.08 -14.64 1.56
CA GLU A 126 2.30 -15.27 2.88
C GLU A 126 3.42 -14.61 3.71
N CYS A 127 4.42 -14.01 3.07
CA CYS A 127 5.50 -13.33 3.78
C CYS A 127 5.12 -11.94 4.31
N HIS A 128 3.92 -11.44 3.98
CA HIS A 128 3.38 -10.13 4.39
C HIS A 128 4.29 -8.93 4.08
N ASP A 129 5.26 -9.14 3.18
CA ASP A 129 6.23 -8.15 2.70
C ASP A 129 6.27 -8.25 1.17
N TYR A 130 5.72 -7.24 0.49
CA TYR A 130 5.72 -7.21 -0.97
C TYR A 130 7.11 -7.11 -1.59
N VAL A 131 8.03 -6.39 -0.96
CA VAL A 131 9.41 -6.25 -1.45
C VAL A 131 10.14 -7.58 -1.35
N GLU A 132 9.93 -8.33 -0.28
CA GLU A 132 10.46 -9.68 -0.14
C GLU A 132 9.85 -10.65 -1.15
N HIS A 133 8.53 -10.58 -1.35
CA HIS A 133 7.82 -11.35 -2.38
C HIS A 133 8.41 -11.13 -3.79
N LEU A 134 8.72 -9.89 -4.15
CA LEU A 134 9.36 -9.56 -5.44
C LEU A 134 10.75 -10.19 -5.59
N LYS A 135 11.53 -10.30 -4.51
CA LYS A 135 12.85 -10.97 -4.55
C LYS A 135 12.69 -12.46 -4.80
N ASN A 136 11.71 -13.08 -4.15
CA ASN A 136 11.44 -14.51 -4.27
C ASN A 136 10.99 -14.90 -5.69
N ILE A 137 10.21 -14.06 -6.37
CA ILE A 137 9.80 -14.31 -7.76
C ILE A 137 10.97 -14.12 -8.74
N LYS A 138 11.86 -13.15 -8.49
CA LYS A 138 13.02 -12.87 -9.36
C LYS A 138 14.20 -13.82 -9.15
N ALA A 139 14.19 -14.63 -8.09
CA ALA A 139 15.23 -15.59 -7.78
C ALA A 139 15.05 -16.95 -8.50
N ILE A 140 14.01 -17.08 -9.33
CA ILE A 140 13.71 -18.21 -10.21
C ILE A 140 14.07 -17.82 -11.65
#